data_AF-A0A482YA30-F1
#
_entry.id   AF-A0A482YA30-F1
#
_cell.length_a   1.000
_cell.length_b   1.000
_cell.length_c   1.000
_cell.angle_alpha   90.00
_cell.angle_beta   90.00
_cell.angle_gamma   90.00
#
_symmetry.space_group_name_H-M   'P 1'
#
loop_
_entity.id
_entity.type
_entity.pdbx_description
1 polymer ?
#
loop_
_entity_poly.entity_id
_entity_poly.type
_entity_poly.pdbx_seq_one_letter_code
_entity_poly.pdbx_strand_id
1 'polypeptide(L)'
;MAPMSEQELTDFLILRSLDEPITEDELEDAAAQSGDVLQELRAEGNEIRWIESEIMTNEDGEITGTFCQYRAEEKEIIHEHADRAGLPATRVDRRGEPLEGE
;
A
#
# COMPACT_ATOMS: atom_id res chain seq x y z
N MET A 1 0.19 -26.54 8.05
CA MET A 1 0.32 -25.19 8.64
C MET A 1 -1.08 -24.71 8.96
N ALA A 2 -1.38 -24.30 10.19
CA ALA A 2 -2.64 -23.60 10.47
C ALA A 2 -2.59 -22.22 9.80
N PRO A 3 -3.70 -21.69 9.26
CA PRO A 3 -3.71 -20.29 8.84
C PRO A 3 -3.41 -19.43 10.07
N MET A 4 -2.46 -18.50 9.95
CA MET A 4 -2.21 -17.56 11.04
C MET A 4 -3.50 -16.79 11.34
N SER A 5 -3.74 -16.49 12.61
CA SER A 5 -4.94 -15.74 12.97
C SER A 5 -4.81 -14.32 12.40
N GLU A 6 -5.89 -13.74 11.89
CA GLU A 6 -5.94 -12.34 11.37
C GLU A 6 -5.42 -11.28 12.36
N GLN A 7 -5.22 -11.70 13.61
CA GLN A 7 -4.68 -10.95 14.75
C GLN A 7 -3.15 -10.83 14.76
N GLU A 8 -2.40 -11.56 13.92
CA GLU A 8 -0.92 -11.52 13.88
C GLU A 8 -0.36 -10.68 12.72
N LEU A 9 -1.19 -10.31 11.75
CA LEU A 9 -0.74 -9.49 10.64
C LEU A 9 -0.48 -8.06 11.10
N THR A 10 0.66 -7.53 10.66
CA THR A 10 1.07 -6.16 10.93
C THR A 10 0.45 -5.23 9.89
N ASP A 11 -0.14 -4.12 10.35
CA ASP A 11 -0.52 -3.02 9.48
C ASP A 11 0.71 -2.22 9.05
N PHE A 12 0.82 -1.97 7.75
CA PHE A 12 1.87 -1.20 7.10
C PHE A 12 1.24 -0.05 6.32
N LEU A 13 1.91 1.09 6.40
CA LEU A 13 1.53 2.33 5.78
C LEU A 13 2.54 2.61 4.69
N ILE A 14 2.07 2.64 3.45
CA ILE A 14 2.87 2.96 2.28
C ILE A 14 2.50 4.37 1.85
N LEU A 15 3.44 5.30 1.98
CA LEU A 15 3.33 6.63 1.40
C LEU A 15 4.12 6.65 0.09
N ARG A 16 3.41 6.97 -0.99
CA ARG A 16 3.98 7.27 -2.31
C ARG A 16 3.81 8.76 -2.56
N SER A 17 4.83 9.52 -2.24
CA SER A 17 4.92 10.94 -2.61
C SER A 17 5.46 11.02 -4.03
N LEU A 18 4.72 11.68 -4.92
CA LEU A 18 5.12 11.93 -6.30
C LEU A 18 5.69 13.36 -6.36
N ASP A 19 6.89 13.49 -6.94
CA ASP A 19 7.51 14.81 -7.16
C ASP A 19 6.78 15.58 -8.27
N GLU A 20 6.28 14.84 -9.27
CA GLU A 20 5.44 15.35 -10.35
C GLU A 20 4.00 14.87 -10.14
N PRO A 21 3.02 15.78 -10.10
CA PRO A 21 1.65 15.37 -9.89
C PRO A 21 1.11 14.61 -11.12
N ILE A 22 0.32 13.57 -10.86
CA ILE A 22 -0.30 12.74 -11.91
C ILE A 22 -1.81 12.99 -11.98
N THR A 23 -2.44 12.52 -13.06
CA THR A 23 -3.89 12.55 -13.23
C THR A 23 -4.55 11.31 -12.62
N GLU A 24 -5.87 11.38 -12.41
CA GLU A 24 -6.67 10.24 -11.92
C GLU A 24 -6.52 8.99 -12.78
N ASP A 25 -6.41 9.14 -14.10
CA ASP A 25 -6.25 8.04 -15.06
C ASP A 25 -4.91 7.29 -14.86
N GLU A 26 -3.82 8.05 -14.71
CA GLU A 26 -2.49 7.48 -14.40
C GLU A 26 -2.49 6.80 -13.03
N LEU A 27 -3.23 7.37 -12.07
CA LEU A 27 -3.38 6.75 -10.76
C LEU A 27 -4.18 5.45 -10.83
N GLU A 28 -5.28 5.41 -11.58
CA GLU A 28 -6.09 4.20 -11.76
C GLU A 28 -5.28 3.07 -12.40
N ASP A 29 -4.44 3.38 -13.40
CA ASP A 29 -3.55 2.40 -14.02
C ASP A 29 -2.51 1.86 -13.01
N ALA A 30 -1.90 2.76 -12.24
CA ALA A 30 -0.99 2.40 -11.15
C ALA A 30 -1.68 1.56 -10.05
N ALA A 31 -2.91 1.89 -9.69
CA ALA A 31 -3.71 1.15 -8.72
C ALA A 31 -4.12 -0.23 -9.25
N ALA A 32 -4.49 -0.33 -10.54
CA ALA A 32 -4.80 -1.58 -11.21
C ALA A 32 -3.58 -2.51 -11.25
N GLN A 33 -2.42 -1.99 -11.64
CA GLN A 33 -1.16 -2.72 -11.63
C GLN A 33 -0.80 -3.19 -10.21
N SER A 34 -0.95 -2.32 -9.21
CA SER A 34 -0.77 -2.70 -7.81
C SER A 34 -1.82 -3.72 -7.33
N GLY A 35 -3.00 -3.78 -7.92
CA GLY A 35 -4.02 -4.80 -7.62
C GLY A 35 -3.66 -6.17 -8.17
N ASP A 36 -3.13 -6.22 -9.40
CA ASP A 36 -2.68 -7.44 -10.06
C ASP A 36 -1.51 -8.09 -9.30
N VAL A 37 -0.47 -7.32 -8.98
CA VAL A 37 0.69 -7.80 -8.21
C VAL A 37 0.28 -8.31 -6.83
N LEU A 38 -0.68 -7.65 -6.18
CA LEU A 38 -1.22 -8.09 -4.89
C LEU A 38 -1.92 -9.45 -5.01
N GLN A 39 -2.60 -9.70 -6.14
CA GLN A 39 -3.26 -10.97 -6.41
C GLN A 39 -2.24 -12.08 -6.67
N GLU A 40 -1.17 -11.78 -7.42
CA GLU A 40 -0.06 -12.71 -7.64
C GLU A 40 0.62 -13.10 -6.33
N LEU A 41 0.97 -12.13 -5.49
CA LEU A 41 1.60 -12.40 -4.18
C LEU A 41 0.71 -13.27 -3.29
N ARG A 42 -0.60 -13.01 -3.27
CA ARG A 42 -1.56 -13.87 -2.55
C ARG A 42 -1.64 -15.28 -3.16
N ALA A 43 -1.56 -15.41 -4.48
CA ALA A 43 -1.57 -16.71 -5.16
C ALA A 43 -0.29 -17.53 -4.86
N GLU A 44 0.84 -16.85 -4.65
CA GLU A 44 2.11 -17.48 -4.22
C GLU A 44 2.08 -17.97 -2.76
N GLY A 45 1.08 -17.54 -1.97
CA GLY A 45 0.90 -17.94 -0.59
C GLY A 45 1.33 -16.90 0.44
N ASN A 46 1.61 -15.66 0.03
CA ASN A 46 1.88 -14.56 0.95
C ASN A 46 0.60 -14.06 1.61
N GLU A 47 0.57 -13.93 2.94
CA GLU A 47 -0.56 -13.34 3.65
C GLU A 47 -0.49 -11.81 3.61
N ILE A 48 -0.87 -11.22 2.47
CA ILE A 48 -1.00 -9.77 2.27
C ILE A 48 -2.46 -9.38 2.01
N ARG A 49 -2.93 -8.30 2.65
CA ARG A 49 -4.24 -7.71 2.43
C ARG A 49 -4.13 -6.21 2.21
N TRP A 50 -4.88 -5.71 1.24
CA TRP A 50 -5.12 -4.28 1.09
C TRP A 50 -6.29 -3.88 1.99
N ILE A 51 -6.13 -2.81 2.75
CA ILE A 51 -7.14 -2.30 3.69
C ILE A 51 -7.85 -1.08 3.09
N GLU A 52 -7.09 -0.03 2.80
CA GLU A 52 -7.60 1.23 2.25
C GLU A 52 -6.50 1.98 1.50
N SER A 53 -6.88 2.87 0.59
CA SER A 53 -5.95 3.78 -0.08
C SER A 53 -6.56 5.17 -0.16
N GLU A 54 -5.80 6.16 0.29
CA GLU A 54 -6.14 7.57 0.24
C GLU A 54 -5.29 8.28 -0.81
N ILE A 55 -5.91 9.23 -1.51
CA ILE A 55 -5.26 10.01 -2.56
C ILE A 55 -4.95 11.39 -2.00
N MET A 56 -3.74 11.87 -2.24
CA MET A 56 -3.31 13.21 -1.84
C MET A 56 -3.35 14.13 -3.05
N THR A 57 -4.33 15.03 -3.09
CA THR A 57 -4.46 16.04 -4.14
C THR A 57 -3.99 17.42 -3.67
N ASN A 58 -3.41 18.22 -4.57
CA ASN A 58 -3.12 19.62 -4.31
C ASN A 58 -4.38 20.50 -4.44
N GLU A 59 -4.22 21.81 -4.23
CA GLU A 59 -5.30 22.81 -4.38
C GLU A 59 -5.85 22.90 -5.82
N ASP A 60 -5.06 22.50 -6.82
CA ASP A 60 -5.43 22.44 -8.24
C ASP A 60 -6.16 21.13 -8.62
N GLY A 61 -6.28 20.18 -7.68
CA GLY A 61 -6.91 18.88 -7.90
C GLY A 61 -5.99 17.83 -8.52
N GLU A 62 -4.69 18.10 -8.64
CA GLU A 62 -3.71 17.17 -9.17
C GLU A 62 -3.18 16.23 -8.08
N ILE A 63 -2.89 14.97 -8.43
CA ILE A 63 -2.50 13.95 -7.46
C ILE A 63 -1.01 14.06 -7.17
N THR A 64 -0.69 14.56 -5.98
CA THR A 64 0.69 14.70 -5.45
C THR A 64 1.20 13.43 -4.79
N GLY A 65 0.33 12.45 -4.56
CA GLY A 65 0.74 11.20 -3.96
C GLY A 65 -0.43 10.31 -3.56
N THR A 66 -0.09 9.14 -3.05
CA THR A 66 -1.06 8.19 -2.50
C THR A 66 -0.55 7.61 -1.20
N PHE A 67 -1.50 7.32 -0.34
CA PHE A 67 -1.28 6.62 0.91
C PHE A 67 -2.04 5.31 0.83
N CYS A 68 -1.35 4.19 0.98
CA CYS A 68 -1.97 2.88 0.89
C CYS A 68 -1.69 2.10 2.17
N GLN A 69 -2.75 1.62 2.79
CA GLN A 69 -2.70 0.77 3.95
C GLN A 69 -2.80 -0.69 3.54
N TYR A 70 -1.79 -1.44 3.94
CA TYR A 70 -1.73 -2.89 3.75
C TYR A 70 -1.53 -3.58 5.08
N ARG A 71 -1.87 -4.85 5.12
CA ARG A 71 -1.69 -5.71 6.27
C ARG A 71 -0.98 -6.97 5.81
N ALA A 72 0.18 -7.26 6.39
CA ALA A 72 1.00 -8.40 6.02
C ALA A 72 1.67 -9.05 7.23
N GLU A 73 2.08 -10.31 7.09
CA GLU A 73 2.87 -11.04 8.10
C GLU A 73 4.23 -10.36 8.35
N GLU A 74 4.90 -9.91 7.27
CA GLU A 74 6.21 -9.26 7.36
C GLU A 74 6.34 -8.05 6.42
N LYS A 75 7.24 -7.13 6.80
CA LYS A 75 7.55 -5.93 6.00
C LYS A 75 8.14 -6.26 4.62
N GLU A 76 8.80 -7.42 4.50
CA GLU A 76 9.45 -7.85 3.26
C GLU A 76 8.43 -8.08 2.14
N ILE A 77 7.25 -8.62 2.48
CA ILE A 77 6.16 -8.83 1.52
C ILE A 77 5.64 -7.49 0.99
N ILE A 78 5.53 -6.48 1.86
CA ILE A 78 5.13 -5.13 1.44
C ILE A 78 6.18 -4.49 0.53
N HIS A 79 7.46 -4.70 0.85
CA HIS A 79 8.57 -4.20 0.03
C HIS A 79 8.60 -4.89 -1.34
N GLU A 80 8.42 -6.21 -1.38
CA GLU A 80 8.35 -6.97 -2.63
C GLU A 80 7.12 -6.58 -3.45
N HIS A 81 5.98 -6.36 -2.81
CA HIS A 81 4.78 -5.81 -3.44
C HIS A 81 5.05 -4.46 -4.09
N ALA A 82 5.69 -3.53 -3.37
CA ALA A 82 5.99 -2.20 -3.89
C ALA A 82 6.98 -2.25 -5.06
N ASP A 83 8.01 -3.11 -4.97
CA ASP A 83 9.01 -3.29 -6.03
C ASP A 83 8.40 -3.88 -7.29
N ARG A 84 7.61 -4.96 -7.15
CA ARG A 84 6.91 -5.62 -8.28
C ARG A 84 5.82 -4.75 -8.91
N ALA A 85 5.12 -3.96 -8.09
CA ALA A 85 4.13 -3.00 -8.60
C ALA A 85 4.76 -1.88 -9.44
N GLY A 86 6.09 -1.76 -9.49
CA GLY A 86 6.78 -0.73 -10.26
C GLY A 86 6.58 0.68 -9.71
N LEU A 87 6.02 0.79 -8.51
CA LEU A 87 5.66 2.05 -7.85
C LEU A 87 6.55 2.16 -6.61
N PRO A 88 7.71 2.85 -6.71
CA PRO A 88 8.63 2.94 -5.59
C PRO A 88 7.88 3.56 -4.41
N ALA A 89 7.73 2.77 -3.35
CA ALA A 89 7.19 3.26 -2.10
C ALA A 89 8.21 4.25 -1.52
N THR A 90 7.91 5.55 -1.63
CA THR A 90 8.77 6.62 -1.09
C THR A 90 9.03 6.41 0.40
N ARG A 91 8.03 5.85 1.10
CA ARG A 91 8.13 5.55 2.51
C ARG A 91 7.21 4.38 2.90
N VAL A 92 7.77 3.37 3.57
CA VAL A 92 7.03 2.24 4.15
C VAL A 92 7.29 2.24 5.65
N ASP A 93 6.24 2.47 6.45
CA ASP A 93 6.32 2.40 7.90
C ASP A 93 5.33 1.36 8.44
N ARG A 94 5.71 0.69 9.52
CA ARG A 94 4.76 -0.11 10.31
C ARG A 94 3.79 0.84 11.01
N ARG A 95 2.48 0.61 10.89
CA ARG A 95 1.46 1.31 11.66
C ARG A 95 1.69 1.02 13.14
N GLY A 96 2.00 2.06 13.91
CA GLY A 96 2.08 1.98 15.37
C GLY A 96 0.68 1.93 16.01
N GLU A 97 0.65 1.97 17.33
CA GLU A 97 -0.61 2.12 18.08
C GLU A 97 -1.31 3.42 17.63
N PRO A 98 -2.62 3.38 17.31
CA PRO A 98 -3.35 4.60 17.00
C PRO A 98 -3.29 5.52 18.21
N LEU A 99 -2.79 6.73 18.03
CA LEU A 99 -2.90 7.77 19.05
C LEU A 99 -4.39 8.15 19.12
N GLU A 100 -5.07 7.69 20.17
CA GLU A 100 -6.38 8.21 20.56
C GLU A 100 -6.17 9.67 21.01
N GLY A 101 -6.27 10.60 20.07
CA GLY A 101 -6.25 12.03 20.36
C GLY A 101 -7.60 12.45 20.93
N GLU A 102 -7.58 12.87 22.19
CA GLU A 102 -8.70 13.49 22.92
C GLU A 102 -9.09 14.88 22.36
#